data_AF-A0A835HLQ9-F1
#
_entry.id   AF-A0A835HLQ9-F1
#
_cell.length_a   1.000
_cell.length_b   1.000
_cell.length_c   1.000
_cell.angle_alpha   90.00
_cell.angle_beta   90.00
_cell.angle_gamma   90.00
#
_symmetry.space_group_name_H-M   'P 1'
#
loop_
_entity.id
_entity.type
_entity.pdbx_description
1 polymer ?
#
loop_
_entity_poly.entity_id
_entity_poly.type
_entity_poly.pdbx_seq_one_letter_code
_entity_poly.pdbx_strand_id
1 'polypeptide(L)'
;MTSDLCRQVFQVVPFVWYMAIVTFPAGILEIGCWMYASERQSTRLRLAFFRAMLSQDIGTFDTDLTTGKIIAGMTSHMSVIQDAIGEKLGHFLSSLATFFVGILIAFICCWQVALLTLLVVPMIFVIGASYAKKMNAISTMRIIYLSDATSMVEQCPIKDCISVLIWFTVFFSSRQSSKTISQIKTVFAFVGEHSTINSFSECMEKQVKLSKREALIKGIGIGMFQSVTFCSWALMVWIGAVAVAAKKSRGGDTIAAVMSILFGVMDVH
;
A
#
# COMPACT_ATOMS: atom_id res chain seq x y z
N MET A 1 -2.07 -42.58 30.86
CA MET A 1 -1.75 -41.90 29.60
C MET A 1 -2.82 -40.90 29.19
N THR A 2 -4.09 -41.28 28.99
CA THR A 2 -5.18 -40.33 28.68
C THR A 2 -5.53 -39.39 29.85
N SER A 3 -5.50 -39.90 31.10
CA SER A 3 -5.70 -39.10 32.32
C SER A 3 -4.59 -38.07 32.56
N ASP A 4 -3.33 -38.44 32.28
CA ASP A 4 -2.16 -37.58 32.47
C ASP A 4 -2.12 -36.44 31.44
N LEU A 5 -2.48 -36.74 30.19
CA LEU A 5 -2.61 -35.75 29.13
C LEU A 5 -3.69 -34.72 29.46
N CYS A 6 -4.85 -35.19 29.96
CA CYS A 6 -5.95 -34.32 30.36
C CYS A 6 -5.51 -33.33 31.45
N ARG A 7 -4.76 -33.82 32.45
CA ARG A 7 -4.21 -32.98 33.54
C ARG A 7 -3.21 -31.93 33.04
N GLN A 8 -2.34 -32.28 32.08
CA GLN A 8 -1.40 -31.32 31.48
C GLN A 8 -2.11 -30.24 30.67
N VAL A 9 -3.15 -30.62 29.90
CA VAL A 9 -3.95 -29.66 29.14
C VAL A 9 -4.66 -28.67 30.07
N PHE A 10 -5.30 -29.15 31.14
CA PHE A 10 -5.96 -28.27 32.12
C PHE A 10 -5.03 -27.28 32.82
N GLN A 11 -3.71 -27.54 32.89
CA GLN A 11 -2.74 -26.57 33.41
C GLN A 11 -2.39 -25.47 32.41
N VAL A 12 -2.42 -25.74 31.09
CA VAL A 12 -2.07 -24.77 30.05
C VAL A 12 -3.25 -23.87 29.67
N VAL A 13 -4.47 -24.41 29.70
CA VAL A 13 -5.71 -23.67 29.38
C VAL A 13 -5.83 -22.31 30.12
N PRO A 14 -5.65 -22.20 31.45
CA PRO A 14 -5.78 -20.91 32.13
C PRO A 14 -4.73 -19.89 31.70
N PHE A 15 -3.52 -20.32 31.33
CA PHE A 15 -2.48 -19.43 30.83
C PHE A 15 -2.85 -18.83 29.47
N VAL A 16 -3.44 -19.63 28.59
CA VAL A 16 -3.91 -19.17 27.27
C VAL A 16 -5.04 -18.14 27.42
N TRP A 17 -6.00 -18.40 28.30
CA TRP A 17 -7.08 -17.44 28.61
C TRP A 17 -6.54 -16.15 29.20
N TYR A 18 -5.56 -16.23 30.11
CA TYR A 18 -4.89 -15.05 30.66
C TYR A 18 -4.23 -14.20 29.57
N MET A 19 -3.47 -14.82 28.66
CA MET A 19 -2.85 -14.12 27.53
C MET A 19 -3.90 -13.44 26.65
N ALA A 20 -5.01 -14.11 26.32
CA ALA A 20 -6.08 -13.53 25.51
C ALA A 20 -6.73 -12.30 26.17
N ILE A 21 -7.00 -12.36 27.49
CA ILE A 21 -7.57 -11.25 28.25
C ILE A 21 -6.62 -10.05 28.29
N VAL A 22 -5.29 -10.28 28.28
CA VAL A 22 -4.28 -9.21 28.26
C VAL A 22 -4.07 -8.63 26.86
N THR A 23 -4.06 -9.46 25.82
CA THR A 23 -3.84 -9.02 24.43
C THR A 23 -5.00 -8.17 23.91
N PHE A 24 -6.24 -8.46 24.32
CA PHE A 24 -7.42 -7.71 23.89
C PHE A 24 -7.35 -6.18 24.19
N PRO A 25 -7.17 -5.74 25.45
CA PRO A 25 -7.02 -4.31 25.75
C PRO A 25 -5.72 -3.73 25.18
N ALA A 26 -4.63 -4.52 25.13
CA ALA A 26 -3.36 -4.06 24.57
C ALA A 26 -3.49 -3.68 23.09
N GLY A 27 -4.16 -4.52 22.28
CA GLY A 27 -4.39 -4.23 20.87
C GLY A 27 -5.29 -3.01 20.62
N ILE A 28 -6.33 -2.84 21.45
CA ILE A 28 -7.19 -1.64 21.38
C ILE A 28 -6.38 -0.38 21.72
N LEU A 29 -5.54 -0.42 22.76
CA LEU A 29 -4.70 0.71 23.14
C LEU A 29 -3.67 1.02 22.07
N GLU A 30 -3.00 0.03 21.52
CA GLU A 30 -1.98 0.21 20.48
C GLU A 30 -2.56 0.90 19.24
N ILE A 31 -3.60 0.31 18.64
CA ILE A 31 -4.23 0.84 17.42
C ILE A 31 -4.94 2.16 17.73
N GLY A 32 -5.65 2.24 18.86
CA GLY A 32 -6.38 3.44 19.28
C GLY A 32 -5.47 4.63 19.54
N CYS A 33 -4.32 4.42 20.20
CA CYS A 33 -3.35 5.50 20.46
C CYS A 33 -2.72 6.01 19.17
N TRP A 34 -2.36 5.13 18.22
CA TRP A 34 -1.81 5.54 16.92
C TRP A 34 -2.84 6.31 16.08
N MET A 35 -4.07 5.81 16.00
CA MET A 35 -5.16 6.47 15.29
C MET A 35 -5.44 7.87 15.87
N TYR A 36 -5.53 7.97 17.20
CA TYR A 36 -5.75 9.24 17.89
C TYR A 36 -4.60 10.24 17.67
N ALA A 37 -3.35 9.76 17.72
CA ALA A 37 -2.18 10.59 17.45
C ALA A 37 -2.18 11.11 16.00
N SER A 38 -2.55 10.28 15.02
CA SER A 38 -2.62 10.69 13.61
C SER A 38 -3.69 11.76 13.33
N GLU A 39 -4.86 11.65 13.95
CA GLU A 39 -5.95 12.63 13.80
C GLU A 39 -5.56 14.00 14.39
N ARG A 40 -4.89 13.98 15.54
CA ARG A 40 -4.39 15.20 16.19
C ARG A 40 -3.38 15.93 15.29
N GLN A 41 -2.50 15.19 14.64
CA GLN A 41 -1.50 15.76 13.72
C GLN A 41 -2.15 16.27 12.43
N SER A 42 -3.08 15.50 11.84
CA SER A 42 -3.87 15.89 10.66
C SER A 42 -4.60 17.22 10.88
N THR A 43 -5.23 17.38 12.05
CA THR A 43 -5.94 18.62 12.42
C THR A 43 -5.00 19.82 12.56
N ARG A 44 -3.81 19.63 13.14
CA ARG A 44 -2.79 20.71 13.23
C ARG A 44 -2.28 21.10 11.85
N LEU A 45 -2.06 20.14 10.96
CA LEU A 45 -1.63 20.39 9.59
C LEU A 45 -2.70 21.19 8.82
N ARG A 46 -3.98 20.81 8.96
CA ARG A 46 -5.13 21.54 8.37
C ARG A 46 -5.16 23.01 8.79
N LEU A 47 -4.98 23.28 10.09
CA LEU A 47 -4.97 24.65 10.62
C LEU A 47 -3.74 25.43 10.14
N ALA A 48 -2.56 24.82 10.14
CA ALA A 48 -1.34 25.47 9.66
C ALA A 48 -1.43 25.80 8.17
N PHE A 49 -1.95 24.89 7.35
CA PHE A 49 -2.16 25.11 5.92
C PHE A 49 -3.19 26.22 5.68
N PHE A 50 -4.33 26.17 6.37
CA PHE A 50 -5.36 27.22 6.21
C PHE A 50 -4.80 28.59 6.58
N ARG A 51 -4.00 28.68 7.65
CA ARG A 51 -3.31 29.92 8.03
C ARG A 51 -2.31 30.40 6.98
N ALA A 52 -1.53 29.48 6.40
CA ALA A 52 -0.59 29.79 5.32
C ALA A 52 -1.31 30.26 4.04
N MET A 53 -2.45 29.64 3.72
CA MET A 53 -3.29 30.01 2.58
C MET A 53 -3.88 31.42 2.75
N LEU A 54 -4.30 31.80 3.97
CA LEU A 54 -4.78 33.16 4.25
C LEU A 54 -3.70 34.24 4.18
N SER A 55 -2.41 33.88 4.30
CA SER A 55 -1.29 34.81 4.14
C SER A 55 -0.77 34.95 2.70
N GLN A 56 -1.37 34.22 1.74
CA GLN A 56 -0.96 34.24 0.34
C GLN A 56 -1.57 35.46 -0.39
N ASP A 57 -0.81 36.11 -1.27
CA ASP A 57 -1.27 37.27 -2.05
C ASP A 57 -2.40 36.92 -3.03
N ILE A 58 -3.31 37.89 -3.23
CA ILE A 58 -4.54 37.73 -4.03
C ILE A 58 -4.27 37.25 -5.47
N GLY A 59 -3.14 37.64 -6.06
CA GLY A 59 -2.76 37.28 -7.43
C GLY A 59 -2.42 35.79 -7.62
N THR A 60 -2.08 35.07 -6.55
CA THR A 60 -1.85 33.60 -6.59
C THR A 60 -3.17 32.85 -6.80
N PHE A 61 -4.27 33.38 -6.27
CA PHE A 61 -5.60 32.76 -6.40
C PHE A 61 -6.21 32.90 -7.80
N ASP A 62 -5.71 33.83 -8.61
CA ASP A 62 -6.15 34.06 -9.99
C ASP A 62 -5.36 33.22 -11.02
N THR A 63 -4.14 32.79 -10.68
CA THR A 63 -3.26 32.00 -11.56
C THR A 63 -3.33 30.50 -11.29
N ASP A 64 -3.64 30.08 -10.06
CA ASP A 64 -3.80 28.67 -9.69
C ASP A 64 -5.28 28.25 -9.68
N LEU A 65 -5.60 27.18 -10.41
CA LEU A 65 -6.91 26.52 -10.53
C LEU A 65 -7.85 26.70 -9.34
N THR A 66 -9.13 27.03 -9.62
CA THR A 66 -10.29 27.20 -8.69
C THR A 66 -9.99 26.74 -7.26
N THR A 67 -10.11 27.62 -6.27
CA THR A 67 -9.86 27.37 -4.83
C THR A 67 -10.34 25.99 -4.32
N GLY A 68 -11.44 25.46 -4.87
CA GLY A 68 -11.94 24.11 -4.61
C GLY A 68 -11.00 22.96 -4.98
N LYS A 69 -10.23 23.04 -6.08
CA LYS A 69 -9.24 22.01 -6.48
C LYS A 69 -8.07 21.94 -5.49
N ILE A 70 -7.62 23.08 -4.98
CA ILE A 70 -6.55 23.15 -3.98
C ILE A 70 -7.02 22.55 -2.65
N ILE A 71 -8.22 22.89 -2.18
CA ILE A 71 -8.80 22.35 -0.95
C ILE A 71 -9.02 20.83 -1.06
N ALA A 72 -9.52 20.36 -2.21
CA ALA A 72 -9.71 18.93 -2.47
C ALA A 72 -8.37 18.18 -2.52
N GLY A 73 -7.36 18.74 -3.20
CA GLY A 73 -6.01 18.18 -3.26
C GLY A 73 -5.34 18.13 -1.89
N MET A 74 -5.42 19.20 -1.10
CA MET A 74 -4.91 19.26 0.26
C MET A 74 -5.52 18.17 1.14
N THR A 75 -6.86 18.02 1.10
CA THR A 75 -7.56 17.02 1.90
C THR A 75 -7.08 15.61 1.54
N SER A 76 -6.85 15.35 0.25
CA SER A 76 -6.29 14.08 -0.23
C SER A 76 -4.84 13.85 0.25
N HIS A 77 -3.97 14.85 0.20
CA HIS A 77 -2.61 14.73 0.72
C HIS A 77 -2.58 14.49 2.23
N MET A 78 -3.46 15.17 2.98
CA MET A 78 -3.59 15.00 4.43
C MET A 78 -4.11 13.63 4.81
N SER A 79 -5.08 13.06 4.06
CA SER A 79 -5.56 11.70 4.33
C SER A 79 -4.47 10.66 4.10
N VAL A 80 -3.61 10.83 3.09
CA VAL A 80 -2.46 9.93 2.87
C VAL A 80 -1.44 10.03 3.99
N ILE A 81 -1.16 11.23 4.50
CA ILE A 81 -0.26 11.44 5.65
C ILE A 81 -0.85 10.81 6.92
N GLN A 82 -2.15 10.98 7.15
CA GLN A 82 -2.83 10.41 8.30
C GLN A 82 -2.80 8.88 8.28
N ASP A 83 -3.10 8.27 7.14
CA ASP A 83 -3.01 6.82 6.92
C ASP A 83 -1.58 6.30 7.13
N ALA A 84 -0.59 7.04 6.64
CA ALA A 84 0.82 6.71 6.86
C ALA A 84 1.20 6.72 8.36
N ILE A 85 0.73 7.71 9.12
CA ILE A 85 1.13 7.90 10.52
C ILE A 85 0.32 7.02 11.47
N GLY A 86 -0.96 6.81 11.19
CA GLY A 86 -1.85 6.00 12.04
C GLY A 86 -1.61 4.52 11.83
N GLU A 87 -2.05 4.00 10.69
CA GLU A 87 -2.09 2.55 10.44
C GLU A 87 -0.69 2.01 10.09
N LYS A 88 -0.03 2.60 9.09
CA LYS A 88 1.21 2.03 8.53
C LYS A 88 2.40 2.11 9.49
N LEU A 89 2.61 3.24 10.16
CA LEU A 89 3.70 3.38 11.13
C LEU A 89 3.49 2.50 12.36
N GLY A 90 2.25 2.39 12.84
CA GLY A 90 1.91 1.51 13.97
C GLY A 90 2.23 0.05 13.64
N HIS A 91 1.70 -0.45 12.53
CA HIS A 91 2.00 -1.80 12.04
C HIS A 91 3.50 -2.01 11.85
N PHE A 92 4.21 -1.08 11.20
CA PHE A 92 5.66 -1.20 10.98
C PHE A 92 6.45 -1.35 12.29
N LEU A 93 6.12 -0.57 13.32
CA LEU A 93 6.81 -0.62 14.61
C LEU A 93 6.53 -1.95 15.33
N SER A 94 5.28 -2.42 15.26
CA SER A 94 4.88 -3.70 15.86
C SER A 94 5.51 -4.88 15.13
N SER A 95 5.57 -4.86 13.79
CA SER A 95 6.29 -5.88 13.00
C SER A 95 7.80 -5.90 13.32
N LEU A 96 8.42 -4.74 13.56
CA LEU A 96 9.81 -4.68 14.02
C LEU A 96 9.96 -5.32 15.41
N ALA A 97 9.05 -5.00 16.33
CA ALA A 97 9.08 -5.54 17.69
C ALA A 97 8.90 -7.07 17.69
N THR A 98 7.90 -7.60 16.96
CA THR A 98 7.65 -9.05 16.86
C THR A 98 8.80 -9.77 16.16
N PHE A 99 9.46 -9.14 15.19
CA PHE A 99 10.66 -9.68 14.56
C PHE A 99 11.82 -9.86 15.55
N PHE A 100 12.15 -8.85 16.35
CA PHE A 100 13.25 -8.96 17.33
C PHE A 100 12.90 -9.93 18.47
N VAL A 101 11.65 -9.90 18.96
CA VAL A 101 11.18 -10.83 20.00
C VAL A 101 11.19 -12.28 19.48
N GLY A 102 10.75 -12.51 18.24
CA GLY A 102 10.76 -13.82 17.60
C GLY A 102 12.17 -14.39 17.44
N ILE A 103 13.13 -13.57 16.99
CA ILE A 103 14.54 -13.97 16.91
C ILE A 103 15.10 -14.29 18.30
N LEU A 104 14.82 -13.46 19.30
CA LEU A 104 15.30 -13.67 20.67
C LEU A 104 14.78 -14.98 21.25
N ILE A 105 13.47 -15.26 21.12
CA ILE A 105 12.86 -16.52 21.57
C ILE A 105 13.47 -17.71 20.83
N ALA A 106 13.68 -17.59 19.51
CA ALA A 106 14.30 -18.66 18.72
C ALA A 106 15.72 -18.99 19.21
N PHE A 107 16.54 -17.98 19.52
CA PHE A 107 17.88 -18.17 20.08
C PHE A 107 17.87 -18.86 21.44
N ILE A 108 16.92 -18.51 22.31
CA ILE A 108 16.79 -19.11 23.65
C ILE A 108 16.35 -20.59 23.56
N CYS A 109 15.37 -20.90 22.72
CA CYS A 109 14.83 -22.25 22.62
C CYS A 109 15.74 -23.20 21.85
N CYS A 110 16.23 -22.79 20.67
CA CYS A 110 16.94 -23.66 19.74
C CYS A 110 17.91 -22.86 18.86
N TRP A 111 19.16 -22.71 19.29
CA TRP A 111 20.19 -21.97 18.54
C TRP A 111 20.40 -22.49 17.10
N GLN A 112 20.22 -23.80 16.84
CA GLN A 112 20.36 -24.39 15.50
C GLN A 112 19.29 -23.90 14.53
N VAL A 113 18.05 -23.75 14.99
CA VAL A 113 16.92 -23.27 14.20
C VAL A 113 17.00 -21.74 14.04
N ALA A 114 17.44 -21.03 15.08
CA ALA A 114 17.67 -19.58 15.04
C ALA A 114 18.74 -19.15 14.02
N LEU A 115 19.83 -19.92 13.89
CA LEU A 115 20.86 -19.65 12.88
C LEU A 115 20.33 -19.79 11.46
N LEU A 116 19.46 -20.78 11.21
CA LEU A 116 18.82 -20.94 9.91
C LEU A 116 17.92 -19.73 9.59
N THR A 117 17.16 -19.25 10.57
CA THR A 117 16.24 -18.12 10.35
C THR A 117 17.00 -16.85 10.06
N LEU A 118 18.13 -16.64 10.73
CA LEU A 118 19.01 -15.51 10.47
C LEU A 118 19.62 -15.54 9.06
N LEU A 119 19.80 -16.72 8.46
CA LEU A 119 20.24 -16.87 7.07
C LEU A 119 19.09 -16.67 6.06
N VAL A 120 17.90 -17.16 6.38
CA VAL A 120 16.73 -17.08 5.49
C VAL A 120 16.19 -15.65 5.36
N VAL A 121 16.13 -14.89 6.46
CA VAL A 121 15.62 -13.51 6.46
C VAL A 121 16.31 -12.61 5.42
N PRO A 122 17.65 -12.50 5.35
CA PRO A 122 18.31 -11.67 4.34
C PRO A 122 18.13 -12.21 2.92
N MET A 123 18.00 -13.54 2.74
CA MET A 123 17.69 -14.13 1.44
C MET A 123 16.31 -13.66 0.94
N ILE A 124 15.28 -13.70 1.79
CA ILE A 124 13.94 -13.19 1.48
C ILE A 124 14.00 -11.69 1.16
N PHE A 125 14.77 -10.92 1.93
CA PHE A 125 14.91 -9.48 1.72
C PHE A 125 15.55 -9.14 0.37
N VAL A 126 16.59 -9.88 -0.06
CA VAL A 126 17.24 -9.68 -1.37
C VAL A 126 16.28 -10.01 -2.51
N ILE A 127 15.56 -11.12 -2.43
CA ILE A 127 14.56 -11.49 -3.44
C ILE A 127 13.46 -10.41 -3.47
N GLY A 128 12.96 -10.00 -2.30
CA GLY A 128 11.94 -8.96 -2.10
C GLY A 128 12.32 -7.63 -2.74
N ALA A 129 13.52 -7.14 -2.41
CA ALA A 129 14.06 -5.90 -2.95
C ALA A 129 14.27 -5.97 -4.47
N SER A 130 14.73 -7.10 -5.00
CA SER A 130 14.91 -7.29 -6.44
C SER A 130 13.59 -7.23 -7.21
N TYR A 131 12.53 -7.84 -6.67
CA TYR A 131 11.17 -7.78 -7.23
C TYR A 131 10.58 -6.38 -7.11
N ALA A 132 10.68 -5.74 -5.94
CA ALA A 132 10.16 -4.40 -5.70
C ALA A 132 10.79 -3.38 -6.67
N LYS A 133 12.11 -3.45 -6.91
CA LYS A 133 12.79 -2.61 -7.91
C LYS A 133 12.22 -2.80 -9.31
N LYS A 134 12.04 -4.06 -9.74
CA LYS A 134 11.48 -4.37 -11.06
C LYS A 134 10.02 -3.91 -11.20
N MET A 135 9.21 -4.10 -10.15
CA MET A 135 7.83 -3.66 -10.14
C MET A 135 7.71 -2.14 -10.18
N ASN A 136 8.53 -1.43 -9.40
CA ASN A 136 8.53 0.03 -9.39
C ASN A 136 8.93 0.60 -10.75
N ALA A 137 9.93 0.02 -11.43
CA ALA A 137 10.30 0.46 -12.77
C ALA A 137 9.14 0.34 -13.79
N ILE A 138 8.38 -0.75 -13.71
CA ILE A 138 7.21 -0.99 -14.59
C ILE A 138 6.05 -0.06 -14.21
N SER A 139 5.81 0.14 -12.92
CA SER A 139 4.78 1.06 -12.40
C SER A 139 5.05 2.52 -12.82
N THR A 140 6.29 2.98 -12.71
CA THR A 140 6.68 4.32 -13.19
C THR A 140 6.47 4.45 -14.69
N MET A 141 6.87 3.45 -15.48
CA MET A 141 6.60 3.43 -16.93
C MET A 141 5.10 3.54 -17.22
N ARG A 142 4.25 2.80 -16.49
CA ARG A 142 2.80 2.87 -16.64
C ARG A 142 2.24 4.28 -16.37
N ILE A 143 2.76 4.96 -15.36
CA ILE A 143 2.35 6.34 -15.04
C ILE A 143 2.76 7.31 -16.16
N ILE A 144 3.94 7.13 -16.77
CA ILE A 144 4.39 7.96 -17.89
C ILE A 144 3.47 7.80 -19.11
N TYR A 145 3.16 6.56 -19.51
CA TYR A 145 2.22 6.33 -20.62
C TYR A 145 0.81 6.89 -20.31
N LEU A 146 0.39 6.83 -19.04
CA LEU A 146 -0.88 7.39 -18.60
C LEU A 146 -0.87 8.93 -18.61
N SER A 147 0.24 9.57 -18.22
CA SER A 147 0.36 11.03 -18.27
C SER A 147 0.41 11.55 -19.70
N ASP A 148 1.11 10.85 -20.60
CA ASP A 148 1.15 11.19 -22.02
C ASP A 148 -0.26 11.15 -22.62
N ALA A 149 -0.99 10.06 -22.38
CA ALA A 149 -2.38 9.92 -22.81
C ALA A 149 -3.30 11.00 -22.19
N THR A 150 -3.08 11.37 -20.93
CA THR A 150 -3.87 12.43 -20.24
C THR A 150 -3.59 13.81 -20.84
N SER A 151 -2.33 14.12 -21.18
CA SER A 151 -1.94 15.41 -21.77
C SER A 151 -2.49 15.59 -23.19
N MET A 152 -2.59 14.51 -23.97
CA MET A 152 -3.22 14.52 -25.30
C MET A 152 -4.71 14.88 -25.23
N VAL A 153 -5.43 14.38 -24.21
CA VAL A 153 -6.83 14.74 -23.97
C VAL A 153 -6.95 16.19 -23.51
N GLU A 154 -5.95 16.72 -22.82
CA GLU A 154 -5.93 18.09 -22.33
C GLU A 154 -5.68 19.14 -23.42
N GLN A 155 -4.84 18.82 -24.40
CA GLN A 155 -4.56 19.69 -25.54
C GLN A 155 -5.67 19.65 -26.62
N CYS A 156 -6.67 18.79 -26.47
CA CYS A 156 -7.76 18.70 -27.43
C CYS A 156 -8.72 19.90 -27.27
N PRO A 157 -9.07 20.63 -28.35
CA PRO A 157 -9.96 21.81 -28.30
C PRO A 157 -11.37 21.49 -27.79
N ILE A 158 -11.69 20.21 -27.60
CA ILE A 158 -12.96 19.73 -27.01
C ILE A 158 -13.11 20.18 -25.55
N LYS A 159 -12.03 20.27 -24.76
CA LYS A 159 -12.13 20.75 -23.36
C LYS A 159 -12.57 22.21 -23.30
N ASP A 160 -12.03 23.04 -24.19
CA ASP A 160 -12.47 24.43 -24.34
C ASP A 160 -13.91 24.49 -24.86
N CYS A 161 -14.30 23.64 -25.80
CA CYS A 161 -15.70 23.60 -26.29
C CYS A 161 -16.71 23.15 -25.22
N ILE A 162 -16.39 22.16 -24.37
CA ILE A 162 -17.27 21.68 -23.29
C ILE A 162 -17.30 22.68 -22.14
N SER A 163 -16.16 23.25 -21.75
CA SER A 163 -16.11 24.31 -20.74
C SER A 163 -16.79 25.59 -21.24
N VAL A 164 -16.67 25.92 -22.52
CA VAL A 164 -17.42 26.98 -23.19
C VAL A 164 -18.90 26.64 -23.25
N LEU A 165 -19.32 25.38 -23.46
CA LEU A 165 -20.73 24.94 -23.44
C LEU A 165 -21.34 24.99 -22.04
N ILE A 166 -20.61 24.60 -21.00
CA ILE A 166 -21.02 24.72 -19.61
C ILE A 166 -21.06 26.20 -19.20
N TRP A 167 -20.04 26.98 -19.59
CA TRP A 167 -20.04 28.44 -19.45
C TRP A 167 -21.17 29.09 -20.27
N PHE A 168 -21.51 28.59 -21.46
CA PHE A 168 -22.65 29.06 -22.27
C PHE A 168 -23.99 28.72 -21.61
N THR A 169 -24.10 27.54 -21.01
CA THR A 169 -25.33 27.11 -20.31
C THR A 169 -25.55 27.96 -19.06
N VAL A 170 -24.48 28.40 -18.39
CA VAL A 170 -24.53 29.24 -17.17
C VAL A 170 -24.55 30.75 -17.49
N PHE A 171 -23.85 31.21 -18.53
CA PHE A 171 -23.63 32.62 -18.85
C PHE A 171 -24.54 33.14 -19.98
N PHE A 172 -25.03 32.26 -20.86
CA PHE A 172 -25.85 32.61 -22.02
C PHE A 172 -27.36 32.46 -21.82
N SER A 173 -27.81 32.25 -20.57
CA SER A 173 -29.21 32.50 -20.18
C SER A 173 -29.62 33.99 -20.29
N SER A 174 -28.80 34.87 -20.91
CA SER A 174 -29.02 36.32 -20.91
C SER A 174 -28.82 37.08 -22.25
N ARG A 175 -28.52 36.47 -23.41
CA ARG A 175 -28.60 37.24 -24.68
C ARG A 175 -28.61 36.40 -25.96
N GLN A 176 -29.35 36.85 -26.97
CA GLN A 176 -29.57 36.20 -28.28
C GLN A 176 -28.86 36.95 -29.43
N SER A 177 -28.62 36.23 -30.54
CA SER A 177 -28.13 36.59 -31.91
C SER A 177 -26.62 36.49 -32.10
N SER A 178 -26.05 35.82 -33.12
CA SER A 178 -26.41 35.73 -34.55
C SER A 178 -25.86 34.45 -35.19
N LYS A 179 -26.57 33.92 -36.19
CA LYS A 179 -26.23 32.70 -36.93
C LYS A 179 -25.08 32.92 -37.93
N THR A 180 -24.37 31.82 -38.21
CA THR A 180 -23.52 31.54 -39.40
C THR A 180 -21.98 31.44 -39.20
N ILE A 181 -21.38 31.85 -38.07
CA ILE A 181 -19.94 31.60 -37.81
C ILE A 181 -19.68 30.29 -37.01
N SER A 182 -20.73 29.69 -36.43
CA SER A 182 -20.61 28.58 -35.49
C SER A 182 -20.31 27.21 -36.12
N GLN A 183 -20.53 27.01 -37.41
CA GLN A 183 -20.47 25.68 -38.05
C GLN A 183 -19.07 25.30 -38.54
N ILE A 184 -18.18 26.28 -38.76
CA ILE A 184 -16.79 25.99 -39.17
C ILE A 184 -15.97 25.42 -38.00
N LYS A 185 -16.27 25.83 -36.76
CA LYS A 185 -15.61 25.30 -35.55
C LYS A 185 -16.06 23.89 -35.17
N THR A 186 -17.32 23.52 -35.44
CA THR A 186 -17.86 22.17 -35.14
C THR A 186 -17.28 21.11 -36.09
N VAL A 187 -17.06 21.48 -37.36
CA VAL A 187 -16.40 20.58 -38.33
C VAL A 187 -14.91 20.44 -38.01
N PHE A 188 -14.22 21.51 -37.59
CA PHE A 188 -12.83 21.43 -37.14
C PHE A 188 -12.67 20.61 -35.85
N ALA A 189 -13.65 20.68 -34.94
CA ALA A 189 -13.71 19.83 -33.75
C ALA A 189 -13.84 18.34 -34.12
N PHE A 190 -14.72 17.99 -35.07
CA PHE A 190 -14.91 16.60 -35.53
C PHE A 190 -13.69 16.05 -36.31
N VAL A 191 -13.01 16.88 -37.10
CA VAL A 191 -11.82 16.46 -37.88
C VAL A 191 -10.59 16.28 -36.98
N GLY A 192 -10.43 17.11 -35.95
CA GLY A 192 -9.37 16.93 -34.94
C GLY A 192 -9.63 15.74 -34.00
N GLU A 193 -10.90 15.49 -33.65
CA GLU A 193 -11.30 14.44 -32.71
C GLU A 193 -10.88 13.04 -33.17
N HIS A 194 -11.06 12.71 -34.45
CA HIS A 194 -10.71 11.38 -34.96
C HIS A 194 -9.19 11.11 -34.92
N SER A 195 -8.37 12.13 -35.16
CA SER A 195 -6.90 12.03 -35.08
C SER A 195 -6.41 11.92 -33.63
N THR A 196 -7.01 12.68 -32.71
CA THR A 196 -6.70 12.61 -31.27
C THR A 196 -7.12 11.28 -30.67
N ILE A 197 -8.30 10.77 -31.02
CA ILE A 197 -8.78 9.44 -30.60
C ILE A 197 -7.83 8.35 -31.10
N ASN A 198 -7.33 8.43 -32.33
CA ASN A 198 -6.41 7.44 -32.87
C ASN A 198 -5.03 7.48 -32.18
N SER A 199 -4.55 8.67 -31.82
CA SER A 199 -3.30 8.83 -31.07
C SER A 199 -3.44 8.37 -29.61
N PHE A 200 -4.59 8.66 -28.99
CA PHE A 200 -4.94 8.21 -27.65
C PHE A 200 -5.12 6.68 -27.60
N SER A 201 -5.78 6.08 -28.59
CA SER A 201 -5.95 4.63 -28.68
C SER A 201 -4.61 3.91 -28.83
N GLU A 202 -3.66 4.47 -29.59
CA GLU A 202 -2.30 3.93 -29.70
C GLU A 202 -1.55 3.97 -28.37
N CYS A 203 -1.65 5.08 -27.62
CA CYS A 203 -1.07 5.18 -26.27
C CYS A 203 -1.71 4.20 -25.28
N MET A 204 -3.04 4.08 -25.31
CA MET A 204 -3.78 3.13 -24.47
C MET A 204 -3.44 1.67 -24.83
N GLU A 205 -3.24 1.33 -26.10
CA GLU A 205 -2.84 -0.02 -26.50
C GLU A 205 -1.45 -0.37 -25.95
N LYS A 206 -0.50 0.58 -26.01
CA LYS A 206 0.83 0.44 -25.39
C LYS A 206 0.73 0.26 -23.87
N GLN A 207 -0.11 1.06 -23.20
CA GLN A 207 -0.36 0.95 -21.76
C GLN A 207 -0.96 -0.41 -21.37
N VAL A 208 -1.92 -0.92 -22.15
CA VAL A 208 -2.53 -2.25 -21.90
C VAL A 208 -1.50 -3.37 -22.09
N LYS A 209 -0.65 -3.31 -23.13
CA LYS A 209 0.44 -4.28 -23.31
C LYS A 209 1.43 -4.26 -22.15
N LEU A 210 1.79 -3.07 -21.67
CA LEU A 210 2.65 -2.92 -20.49
C LEU A 210 1.97 -3.48 -19.23
N SER A 211 0.70 -3.18 -19.00
CA SER A 211 -0.06 -3.66 -17.85
C SER A 211 -0.23 -5.19 -17.86
N LYS A 212 -0.36 -5.82 -19.04
CA LYS A 212 -0.32 -7.29 -19.16
C LYS A 212 1.03 -7.87 -18.71
N ARG A 213 2.15 -7.24 -19.11
CA ARG A 213 3.49 -7.64 -18.64
C ARG A 213 3.67 -7.41 -17.14
N GLU A 214 3.18 -6.29 -16.63
CA GLU A 214 3.16 -5.98 -15.19
C GLU A 214 2.42 -7.07 -14.40
N ALA A 215 1.21 -7.44 -14.84
CA ALA A 215 0.39 -8.47 -14.21
C ALA A 215 1.09 -9.84 -14.23
N LEU A 216 1.74 -10.21 -15.34
CA LEU A 216 2.53 -11.43 -15.44
C LEU A 216 3.71 -11.44 -14.47
N ILE A 217 4.47 -10.34 -14.42
CA ILE A 217 5.62 -10.19 -13.52
C ILE A 217 5.16 -10.20 -12.06
N LYS A 218 4.01 -9.60 -11.76
CA LYS A 218 3.38 -9.64 -10.44
C LYS A 218 2.99 -11.07 -10.06
N GLY A 219 2.32 -11.80 -10.95
CA GLY A 219 1.91 -13.19 -10.71
C GLY A 219 3.10 -14.12 -10.49
N ILE A 220 4.10 -14.07 -11.37
CA ILE A 220 5.32 -14.88 -11.25
C ILE A 220 6.08 -14.49 -9.97
N GLY A 221 6.21 -13.20 -9.68
CA GLY A 221 6.89 -12.72 -8.49
C GLY A 221 6.23 -13.24 -7.21
N ILE A 222 4.93 -13.01 -7.03
CA ILE A 222 4.18 -13.46 -5.86
C ILE A 222 4.25 -14.99 -5.69
N GLY A 223 4.08 -15.74 -6.78
CA GLY A 223 4.18 -17.21 -6.73
C GLY A 223 5.57 -17.72 -6.36
N MET A 224 6.63 -17.07 -6.86
CA MET A 224 8.01 -17.39 -6.48
C MET A 224 8.28 -17.09 -5.01
N PHE A 225 7.83 -15.94 -4.50
CA PHE A 225 7.95 -15.60 -3.06
C PHE A 225 7.27 -16.64 -2.18
N GLN A 226 6.03 -16.97 -2.51
CA GLN A 226 5.25 -17.92 -1.73
C GLN A 226 5.91 -19.32 -1.71
N SER A 227 6.45 -19.76 -2.84
CA SER A 227 7.16 -21.04 -2.95
C SER A 227 8.44 -21.07 -2.10
N VAL A 228 9.22 -19.98 -2.10
CA VAL A 228 10.44 -19.84 -1.27
C VAL A 228 10.08 -19.86 0.21
N THR A 229 9.00 -19.18 0.61
CA THR A 229 8.52 -19.18 1.99
C THR A 229 8.13 -20.57 2.46
N PHE A 230 7.35 -21.32 1.67
CA PHE A 230 7.01 -22.71 2.03
C PHE A 230 8.22 -23.64 2.08
N CYS A 231 9.19 -23.48 1.18
CA CYS A 231 10.43 -24.25 1.21
C CYS A 231 11.24 -23.97 2.47
N SER A 232 11.34 -22.69 2.86
CA SER A 232 11.94 -22.29 4.14
C SER A 232 11.24 -22.94 5.33
N TRP A 233 9.91 -22.93 5.37
CA TRP A 233 9.15 -23.57 6.45
C TRP A 233 9.39 -25.08 6.51
N ALA A 234 9.46 -25.75 5.36
CA ALA A 234 9.78 -27.17 5.29
C ALA A 234 11.19 -27.47 5.84
N LEU A 235 12.19 -26.65 5.50
CA LEU A 235 13.56 -26.77 6.00
C LEU A 235 13.65 -26.52 7.51
N MET A 236 12.91 -25.53 8.01
CA MET A 236 12.80 -25.21 9.45
C MET A 236 12.27 -26.40 10.24
N VAL A 237 11.17 -27.01 9.77
CA VAL A 237 10.58 -28.19 10.40
C VAL A 237 11.50 -29.40 10.30
N TRP A 238 12.16 -29.62 9.15
CA TRP A 238 13.11 -30.72 8.96
C TRP A 238 14.30 -30.62 9.92
N ILE A 239 14.95 -29.47 9.99
CA ILE A 239 16.09 -29.24 10.89
C ILE A 239 15.66 -29.30 12.36
N GLY A 240 14.48 -28.75 12.68
CA GLY A 240 13.88 -28.90 14.00
C GLY A 240 13.66 -30.37 14.38
N ALA A 241 13.13 -31.18 13.47
CA ALA A 241 12.92 -32.62 13.70
C ALA A 241 14.25 -33.36 13.91
N VAL A 242 15.28 -33.05 13.12
CA VAL A 242 16.64 -33.61 13.30
C VAL A 242 17.24 -33.21 14.64
N ALA A 243 17.07 -31.96 15.07
CA ALA A 243 17.57 -31.48 16.37
C ALA A 243 16.90 -32.20 17.56
N VAL A 244 15.59 -32.48 17.45
CA VAL A 244 14.83 -33.24 18.45
C VAL A 244 15.26 -34.72 18.44
N ALA A 245 15.43 -35.32 17.25
CA ALA A 245 15.90 -36.71 17.12
C ALA A 245 17.31 -36.91 17.72
N ALA A 246 18.18 -35.91 17.60
CA ALA A 246 19.51 -35.89 18.20
C ALA A 246 19.52 -35.65 19.74
N LYS A 247 18.34 -35.55 20.39
CA LYS A 247 18.17 -35.21 21.82
C LYS A 247 18.85 -33.90 22.25
N LYS A 248 19.10 -32.97 21.31
CA LYS A 248 19.72 -31.67 21.61
C LYS A 248 18.72 -30.64 22.15
N SER A 249 17.43 -30.83 21.89
CA SER A 249 16.35 -29.95 22.36
C SER A 249 15.06 -30.74 22.62
N ARG A 250 14.17 -30.20 23.46
CA ARG A 250 12.82 -30.76 23.65
C ARG A 250 11.96 -30.36 22.45
N GLY A 251 11.07 -31.28 22.04
CA GLY A 251 10.14 -31.03 20.93
C GLY A 251 9.25 -29.80 21.16
N GLY A 252 8.83 -29.55 22.41
CA GLY A 252 8.04 -28.38 22.77
C GLY A 252 8.75 -27.06 22.51
N ASP A 253 10.02 -26.94 22.90
CA ASP A 253 10.82 -25.71 22.72
C ASP A 253 11.12 -25.46 21.24
N THR A 254 11.31 -26.54 20.48
CA THR A 254 11.53 -26.47 19.02
C THR A 254 10.27 -26.02 18.29
N ILE A 255 9.10 -26.56 18.66
CA ILE A 255 7.81 -26.14 18.09
C ILE A 255 7.50 -24.70 18.48
N ALA A 256 7.75 -24.30 19.73
CA ALA A 256 7.58 -22.93 20.18
C ALA A 256 8.44 -21.96 19.36
N ALA A 257 9.73 -22.27 19.15
CA ALA A 257 10.62 -21.48 18.32
C ALA A 257 10.09 -21.34 16.88
N VAL A 258 9.72 -22.45 16.24
CA VAL A 258 9.18 -22.45 14.86
C VAL A 258 7.89 -21.63 14.78
N MET A 259 6.98 -21.76 15.74
CA MET A 259 5.73 -21.00 15.78
C MET A 259 5.95 -19.51 16.01
N SER A 260 6.85 -19.12 16.92
CA SER A 260 7.20 -17.70 17.13
C SER A 260 7.73 -17.05 15.87
N ILE A 261 8.51 -17.76 15.06
CA ILE A 261 9.03 -17.26 13.79
C ILE A 261 7.92 -17.21 12.73
N LEU A 262 7.03 -18.20 12.68
CA LEU A 262 5.89 -18.20 11.76
C LEU A 262 5.01 -16.97 11.99
N PHE A 263 4.61 -16.71 13.23
CA PHE A 263 3.78 -15.55 13.56
C PHE A 263 4.54 -14.23 13.29
N GLY A 264 5.81 -14.14 13.68
CA GLY A 264 6.61 -12.93 13.45
C GLY A 264 6.85 -12.59 11.97
N VAL A 265 6.77 -13.56 11.06
CA VAL A 265 6.89 -13.32 9.60
C VAL A 265 5.54 -12.97 8.96
N MET A 266 4.43 -13.48 9.48
CA MET A 266 3.09 -13.16 8.95
C MET A 266 2.69 -11.71 9.22
N ASP A 267 3.16 -11.12 10.32
CA ASP A 267 2.90 -9.71 10.65
C ASP A 267 3.63 -8.71 9.72
N VAL A 268 4.47 -9.19 8.81
CA VAL A 268 5.24 -8.36 7.86
C VAL A 268 4.51 -8.22 6.50
N HIS A 269 3.37 -8.89 6.31
CA HIS A 269 2.57 -8.84 5.08
C HIS A 269 1.29 -8.00 5.24
#